data_AF-A0A662SYS1-F1
#
_entry.id   AF-A0A662SYS1-F1
#
_cell.length_a   1.000
_cell.length_b   1.000
_cell.length_c   1.000
_cell.angle_alpha   90.00
_cell.angle_beta   90.00
_cell.angle_gamma   90.00
#
_symmetry.space_group_name_H-M   'P 1'
#
loop_
_entity.id
_entity.type
_entity.pdbx_description
1 polymer ?
#
loop_
_entity_poly.entity_id
_entity_poly.type
_entity_poly.pdbx_seq_one_letter_code
_entity_poly.pdbx_strand_id
1 'polypeptide(L)'
;MQSKIPLCKHCVNRIRSRGLLKVEVVEPPACFICMGIIDKLYELIDEAVSKLSEIEYSKLKAATRIPSDIVEREDTIRSLYNAEIYPPIKMYVNKLLDKELSTRTNCSISSTAPDIIVLFDLPLWTVTLQVNPLFISGRYLKLARN
;
A
#
# COMPACT_ATOMS: atom_id res chain seq x y z
N MET A 1 -3.15 -25.86 -25.49
CA MET A 1 -3.90 -24.58 -25.64
C MET A 1 -3.22 -23.55 -24.74
N GLN A 2 -2.56 -22.54 -25.31
CA GLN A 2 -1.97 -21.47 -24.49
C GLN A 2 -3.09 -20.53 -24.04
N SER A 3 -3.56 -20.73 -22.81
CA SER A 3 -4.55 -19.88 -22.16
C SER A 3 -3.97 -18.47 -21.95
N LYS A 4 -4.69 -17.44 -22.38
CA LYS A 4 -4.34 -16.05 -22.07
C LYS A 4 -4.58 -15.81 -20.58
N ILE A 5 -3.69 -15.08 -19.91
CA ILE A 5 -3.88 -14.72 -18.50
C ILE A 5 -4.58 -13.35 -18.44
N PRO A 6 -5.73 -13.27 -17.76
CA PRO A 6 -6.44 -12.00 -17.59
C PRO A 6 -5.74 -11.15 -16.53
N LEU A 7 -5.29 -9.95 -16.92
CA LEU A 7 -4.63 -8.99 -16.04
C LEU A 7 -5.21 -7.58 -16.21
N CYS A 8 -5.34 -6.84 -15.10
CA CYS A 8 -5.72 -5.44 -15.15
C CYS A 8 -4.55 -4.54 -15.59
N LYS A 9 -4.87 -3.32 -16.04
CA LYS A 9 -3.88 -2.31 -16.47
C LYS A 9 -2.77 -2.09 -15.42
N HIS A 10 -3.11 -2.07 -14.12
CA HIS A 10 -2.14 -1.93 -13.03
C HIS A 10 -1.16 -3.10 -12.94
N CYS A 11 -1.61 -4.32 -13.21
CA CYS A 11 -0.77 -5.51 -13.16
C CYS A 11 0.07 -5.67 -14.43
N VAL A 12 -0.50 -5.37 -15.60
CA VAL A 12 0.22 -5.43 -16.87
C VAL A 12 1.41 -4.47 -16.90
N ASN A 13 1.23 -3.25 -16.39
CA ASN A 13 2.28 -2.22 -16.38
C ASN A 13 3.51 -2.60 -15.53
N ARG A 14 3.39 -3.60 -14.65
CA ARG A 14 4.49 -4.06 -13.77
C ARG A 14 5.23 -5.26 -14.32
N ILE A 15 4.71 -5.89 -15.38
CA ILE A 15 5.25 -7.14 -15.92
C ILE A 15 5.98 -6.86 -17.22
N ARG A 16 7.26 -7.23 -17.28
CA ARG A 16 8.03 -7.30 -18.51
C ARG A 16 8.28 -8.77 -18.83
N SER A 17 7.83 -9.22 -20.00
CA SER A 17 8.09 -10.57 -20.48
C SER A 17 8.69 -10.52 -21.88
N ARG A 18 9.61 -11.44 -22.17
CA ARG A 18 10.22 -11.59 -23.50
C ARG A 18 9.32 -12.37 -24.48
N GLY A 19 8.01 -12.11 -24.46
CA GLY A 19 7.03 -12.73 -25.36
C GLY A 19 6.46 -14.10 -24.94
N LEU A 20 6.87 -14.63 -23.78
CA LEU A 20 6.36 -15.90 -23.23
C LEU A 20 4.98 -15.77 -22.59
N LEU A 21 4.63 -14.57 -22.11
CA LEU A 21 3.36 -14.29 -21.44
C LEU A 21 2.35 -13.72 -22.46
N LYS A 22 1.27 -14.44 -22.70
CA LYS A 22 0.11 -13.93 -23.46
C LYS A 22 -0.89 -13.33 -22.49
N VAL A 23 -0.96 -12.00 -22.48
CA VAL A 23 -1.81 -11.23 -21.57
C VAL A 23 -3.11 -10.82 -22.28
N GLU A 24 -4.21 -10.93 -21.56
CA GLU A 24 -5.49 -10.31 -21.91
C GLU A 24 -5.77 -9.19 -20.91
N VAL A 25 -5.95 -7.96 -21.41
CA VAL A 25 -6.24 -6.81 -20.55
C VAL A 25 -7.72 -6.86 -20.20
N VAL A 26 -8.03 -7.11 -18.93
CA VAL A 26 -9.41 -7.15 -18.41
C VAL A 26 -9.66 -6.04 -17.41
N GLU A 27 -10.93 -5.69 -17.24
CA GLU A 27 -11.34 -4.80 -16.16
C GLU A 27 -11.45 -5.56 -14.83
N PRO A 28 -11.29 -4.86 -13.69
CA PRO A 28 -11.58 -5.41 -12.37
C PRO A 28 -13.02 -5.95 -12.31
N PRO A 29 -13.31 -7.06 -11.61
CA PRO A 29 -12.44 -7.82 -10.70
C PRO A 29 -11.71 -8.99 -11.38
N ALA A 30 -11.79 -9.15 -12.70
CA ALA A 30 -11.34 -10.36 -13.41
C ALA A 30 -9.80 -10.55 -13.47
N CYS A 31 -9.02 -9.71 -12.80
CA CYS A 31 -7.56 -9.79 -12.79
C CYS A 31 -7.07 -11.01 -11.98
N PHE A 32 -6.23 -11.83 -12.60
CA PHE A 32 -5.64 -13.00 -11.94
C PHE A 32 -4.80 -12.64 -10.71
N ILE A 33 -4.01 -11.55 -10.76
CA ILE A 33 -3.13 -11.17 -9.64
C ILE A 33 -3.93 -10.50 -8.53
N CYS A 34 -4.45 -9.30 -8.79
CA CYS A 34 -5.01 -8.45 -7.75
C CYS A 34 -6.50 -8.62 -7.49
N MET A 35 -7.25 -9.34 -8.35
CA MET A 35 -8.70 -9.52 -8.23
C MET A 35 -9.50 -8.22 -7.98
N GLY A 36 -9.04 -7.10 -8.52
CA GLY A 36 -9.68 -5.78 -8.35
C GLY A 36 -9.49 -5.12 -6.97
N ILE A 37 -8.60 -5.64 -6.13
CA ILE A 37 -8.31 -5.06 -4.81
C ILE A 37 -7.78 -3.63 -4.93
N ILE A 38 -7.00 -3.35 -5.98
CA ILE A 38 -6.40 -2.02 -6.20
C ILE A 38 -7.49 -0.95 -6.38
N ASP A 39 -8.55 -1.25 -7.12
CA ASP A 39 -9.65 -0.30 -7.38
C ASP A 39 -10.51 -0.06 -6.13
N LYS A 40 -10.58 -1.05 -5.23
CA LYS A 40 -11.27 -0.90 -3.96
C LYS A 40 -10.46 -0.15 -2.90
N LEU A 41 -9.16 0.06 -3.11
CA LEU A 41 -8.32 0.79 -2.15
C LEU A 41 -8.82 2.21 -1.88
N TYR A 42 -9.50 2.85 -2.84
CA TYR A 42 -10.02 4.20 -2.68
C TYR A 42 -10.99 4.31 -1.48
N GLU A 43 -11.80 3.28 -1.22
CA GLU A 43 -12.71 3.26 -0.06
C GLU A 43 -11.93 3.32 1.27
N LEU A 44 -10.84 2.54 1.37
CA LEU A 44 -9.97 2.55 2.55
C LEU A 44 -9.21 3.86 2.68
N ILE A 45 -8.86 4.50 1.57
CA ILE A 45 -8.19 5.81 1.60
C ILE A 45 -9.12 6.87 2.16
N ASP A 46 -10.40 6.88 1.76
CA ASP A 46 -11.38 7.81 2.29
C ASP A 46 -11.58 7.62 3.81
N GLU A 47 -11.64 6.37 4.28
CA GLU A 47 -11.66 6.06 5.71
C GLU A 47 -10.40 6.56 6.43
N ALA A 48 -9.22 6.35 5.83
CA ALA A 48 -7.95 6.81 6.39
C ALA A 48 -7.90 8.33 6.54
N VAL A 49 -8.33 9.07 5.51
CA VAL A 49 -8.37 10.54 5.51
C VAL A 49 -9.34 11.06 6.58
N SER A 50 -10.49 10.40 6.75
CA SER A 50 -11.44 10.76 7.81
C SER A 50 -10.89 10.55 9.22
N LYS A 51 -10.05 9.53 9.45
CA LYS A 51 -9.41 9.34 10.76
C LYS A 51 -8.26 10.31 10.99
N LEU A 52 -7.57 10.69 9.91
CA LEU A 52 -6.46 11.64 9.99
C LEU A 52 -6.93 13.05 10.32
N SER A 53 -8.14 13.47 9.90
CA SER A 53 -8.63 14.83 10.17
C SER A 53 -8.79 15.18 11.66
N GLU A 54 -8.79 14.19 12.55
CA GLU A 54 -8.89 14.37 14.01
C GLU A 54 -7.53 14.62 14.69
N ILE A 55 -6.42 14.53 13.95
CA ILE A 55 -5.06 14.53 14.50
C ILE A 55 -4.19 15.56 13.78
N GLU A 56 -3.33 16.26 14.53
CA GLU A 56 -2.29 17.12 13.96
C GLU A 56 -1.03 16.32 13.60
N TYR A 57 -0.57 16.44 12.35
CA TYR A 57 0.62 15.76 11.85
C TYR A 57 1.28 16.56 10.72
N SER A 58 2.55 16.32 10.46
CA SER A 58 3.31 16.92 9.35
C SER A 58 3.81 15.87 8.34
N LYS A 59 4.14 14.67 8.82
CA LYS A 59 4.73 13.58 8.04
C LYS A 59 3.90 12.31 8.17
N LEU A 60 3.58 11.72 7.02
CA LEU A 60 2.82 10.47 6.93
C LEU A 60 3.63 9.36 6.27
N LYS A 61 3.22 8.12 6.51
CA LYS A 61 3.65 6.97 5.70
C LYS A 61 2.53 5.95 5.55
N ALA A 62 2.31 5.45 4.33
CA ALA A 62 1.44 4.30 4.11
C ALA A 62 2.22 3.00 4.35
N ALA A 63 1.60 2.09 5.10
CA ALA A 63 2.02 0.71 5.26
C ALA A 63 0.86 -0.21 4.92
N THR A 64 1.14 -1.32 4.24
CA THR A 64 0.11 -2.28 3.84
C THR A 64 0.45 -3.69 4.26
N ARG A 65 -0.61 -4.40 4.62
CA ARG A 65 -0.62 -5.86 4.72
C ARG A 65 -1.37 -6.42 3.52
N ILE A 66 -0.65 -7.07 2.62
CA ILE A 66 -1.22 -7.69 1.42
C ILE A 66 -1.58 -9.16 1.72
N PRO A 67 -2.71 -9.69 1.22
CA PRO A 67 -3.03 -11.11 1.30
C PRO A 67 -1.95 -11.96 0.64
N SER A 68 -1.55 -13.06 1.29
CA SER A 68 -0.54 -14.01 0.78
C SER A 68 -0.88 -14.49 -0.63
N ASP A 69 -2.15 -14.77 -0.89
CA ASP A 69 -2.64 -15.29 -2.17
C ASP A 69 -2.26 -14.40 -3.36
N ILE A 70 -2.23 -13.07 -3.18
CA ILE A 70 -1.85 -12.14 -4.25
C ILE A 70 -0.36 -12.23 -4.55
N VAL A 71 0.46 -12.37 -3.51
CA VAL A 71 1.91 -12.53 -3.61
C VAL A 71 2.24 -13.86 -4.29
N GLU A 72 1.56 -14.95 -3.90
CA GLU A 72 1.73 -16.27 -4.49
C GLU A 72 1.33 -16.31 -5.97
N ARG A 73 0.24 -15.63 -6.35
CA ARG A 73 -0.16 -15.53 -7.77
C ARG A 73 0.83 -14.72 -8.60
N GLU A 74 1.38 -13.64 -8.03
CA GLU A 74 2.46 -12.88 -8.66
C GLU A 74 3.71 -13.75 -8.86
N ASP A 75 4.10 -14.53 -7.85
CA ASP A 75 5.22 -15.47 -7.91
C ASP A 75 4.97 -16.61 -8.90
N THR A 76 3.73 -17.08 -9.02
CA THR A 76 3.32 -18.08 -10.00
C THR A 76 3.56 -17.58 -11.43
N ILE A 77 3.21 -16.32 -11.73
CA ILE A 77 3.47 -15.73 -13.04
C ILE A 77 4.98 -15.58 -13.29
N ARG A 78 5.73 -15.17 -12.27
CA ARG A 78 7.18 -15.04 -12.35
C ARG A 78 7.83 -16.38 -12.72
N SER A 79 7.47 -17.45 -12.00
CA SER A 79 8.03 -18.79 -12.19
C SER A 79 7.60 -19.45 -13.49
N LEU A 80 6.31 -19.36 -13.86
CA LEU A 80 5.78 -20.05 -15.05
C LEU A 80 6.22 -19.40 -16.37
N TYR A 81 6.37 -18.08 -16.39
CA TYR A 81 6.59 -17.33 -17.64
C TYR A 81 7.97 -16.66 -17.70
N ASN A 82 8.83 -16.91 -16.71
CA ASN A 82 10.12 -16.25 -16.53
C ASN A 82 9.99 -14.72 -16.70
N ALA A 83 8.91 -14.18 -16.14
CA ALA A 83 8.52 -12.79 -16.31
C ALA A 83 9.18 -11.94 -15.24
N GLU A 84 9.80 -10.83 -15.63
CA GLU A 84 10.33 -9.86 -14.69
C GLU A 84 9.17 -8.98 -14.20
N ILE A 85 8.84 -9.10 -12.91
CA ILE A 85 7.77 -8.31 -12.29
C ILE A 85 8.39 -7.27 -11.38
N TYR A 86 8.27 -6.01 -11.77
CA TYR A 86 8.75 -4.88 -10.98
C TYR A 86 7.88 -3.64 -11.21
N PRO A 87 7.48 -2.92 -10.15
CA PRO A 87 7.68 -3.23 -8.73
C PRO A 87 6.77 -4.37 -8.21
N PRO A 88 7.20 -5.12 -7.15
CA PRO A 88 6.34 -6.12 -6.48
C PRO A 88 5.04 -5.50 -6.01
N ILE A 89 3.98 -6.30 -5.86
CA ILE A 89 2.64 -5.78 -5.57
C ILE A 89 2.61 -4.95 -4.28
N LYS A 90 3.32 -5.39 -3.24
CA LYS A 90 3.45 -4.64 -1.98
C LYS A 90 4.03 -3.26 -2.16
N MET A 91 5.12 -3.16 -2.92
CA MET A 91 5.75 -1.86 -3.15
C MET A 91 4.90 -0.98 -4.07
N TYR A 92 4.22 -1.57 -5.06
CA TYR A 92 3.32 -0.85 -5.94
C TYR A 92 2.15 -0.22 -5.17
N VAL A 93 1.48 -1.02 -4.35
CA VAL A 93 0.34 -0.56 -3.54
C VAL A 93 0.78 0.50 -2.53
N ASN A 94 1.90 0.29 -1.83
CA ASN A 94 2.42 1.32 -0.91
C ASN A 94 2.69 2.65 -1.62
N LYS A 95 3.30 2.64 -2.81
CA LYS A 95 3.56 3.87 -3.59
C LYS A 95 2.26 4.55 -4.05
N LEU A 96 1.26 3.75 -4.42
CA LEU A 96 -0.04 4.27 -4.83
C LEU A 96 -0.75 4.96 -3.66
N LEU A 97 -0.79 4.30 -2.50
CA LEU A 97 -1.38 4.84 -1.28
C LEU A 97 -0.63 6.07 -0.76
N ASP A 98 0.70 6.02 -0.77
CA ASP A 98 1.56 7.15 -0.44
C ASP A 98 1.15 8.37 -1.30
N LYS A 99 1.12 8.21 -2.63
CA LYS A 99 0.75 9.29 -3.56
C LYS A 99 -0.65 9.83 -3.32
N GLU A 100 -1.63 8.96 -3.14
CA GLU A 100 -3.02 9.37 -2.94
C GLU A 100 -3.21 10.09 -1.60
N LEU A 101 -2.64 9.57 -0.51
CA LEU A 101 -2.68 10.20 0.80
C LEU A 101 -2.05 11.60 0.76
N SER A 102 -0.87 11.74 0.14
CA SER A 102 -0.21 13.05 0.02
C SER A 102 -1.02 14.04 -0.80
N THR A 103 -1.72 13.57 -1.85
CA THR A 103 -2.58 14.43 -2.66
C THR A 103 -3.83 14.88 -1.89
N ARG A 104 -4.42 13.99 -1.08
CA ARG A 104 -5.63 14.26 -0.30
C ARG A 104 -5.38 15.12 0.95
N THR A 105 -4.26 14.90 1.65
CA THR A 105 -3.94 15.59 2.92
C THR A 105 -2.98 16.76 2.73
N ASN A 106 -2.37 16.90 1.55
CA ASN A 106 -1.32 17.89 1.25
C ASN A 106 -0.10 17.81 2.20
N CYS A 107 0.09 16.66 2.85
CA CYS A 107 1.21 16.42 3.77
C CYS A 107 2.37 15.70 3.08
N SER A 108 3.54 15.81 3.72
CA SER A 108 4.77 15.18 3.25
C SER A 108 4.82 13.70 3.61
N ILE A 109 5.30 12.87 2.68
CA ILE A 109 5.50 11.44 2.93
C ILE A 109 6.94 11.24 3.39
N SER A 110 7.14 10.69 4.58
CA SER A 110 8.47 10.38 5.10
C SER A 110 8.58 8.91 5.47
N SER A 111 9.58 8.23 4.91
CA SER A 111 9.87 6.84 5.32
C SER A 111 10.80 6.76 6.53
N THR A 112 11.48 7.85 6.89
CA THR A 112 12.52 7.87 7.93
C THR A 112 11.96 8.24 9.30
N ALA A 113 11.11 9.26 9.34
CA ALA A 113 10.51 9.76 10.59
C ALA A 113 9.09 10.26 10.31
N PRO A 114 8.13 9.35 10.06
CA PRO A 114 6.72 9.72 9.98
C PRO A 114 6.17 10.05 11.37
N ASP A 115 5.23 10.96 11.46
CA ASP A 115 4.48 11.24 12.69
C ASP A 115 3.36 10.20 12.85
N ILE A 116 2.74 9.82 11.73
CA ILE A 116 1.68 8.81 11.69
C ILE A 116 1.99 7.80 10.57
N ILE A 117 1.87 6.52 10.92
CA ILE A 117 1.88 5.41 9.96
C ILE A 117 0.43 4.96 9.77
N VAL A 118 -0.06 5.06 8.54
CA VAL A 118 -1.39 4.57 8.16
C VAL A 118 -1.25 3.11 7.72
N LEU A 119 -1.76 2.18 8.52
CA LEU A 119 -1.71 0.76 8.25
C LEU A 119 -3.03 0.29 7.62
N PHE A 120 -2.93 -0.11 6.36
CA PHE A 120 -4.01 -0.72 5.59
C PHE A 120 -3.90 -2.24 5.69
N ASP A 121 -4.86 -2.88 6.36
CA ASP A 121 -5.00 -4.33 6.40
C ASP A 121 -5.99 -4.77 5.31
N LEU A 122 -5.46 -5.21 4.16
CA LEU A 122 -6.28 -5.64 3.03
C LEU A 122 -7.00 -6.98 3.27
N PRO A 123 -6.42 -7.97 3.97
CA PRO A 123 -7.15 -9.18 4.40
C PRO A 123 -8.39 -8.89 5.25
N LEU A 124 -8.26 -8.01 6.24
CA LEU A 124 -9.36 -7.66 7.16
C LEU A 124 -10.24 -6.52 6.63
N TRP A 125 -9.80 -5.85 5.57
CA TRP A 125 -10.45 -4.66 5.01
C TRP A 125 -10.62 -3.53 6.04
N THR A 126 -9.55 -3.24 6.78
CA THR A 126 -9.56 -2.22 7.85
C THR A 126 -8.39 -1.26 7.75
N VAL A 127 -8.61 -0.02 8.20
CA VAL A 127 -7.54 0.99 8.36
C VAL A 127 -7.28 1.27 9.83
N THR A 128 -6.00 1.25 10.21
CA THR A 128 -5.55 1.62 11.55
C THR A 128 -4.48 2.72 11.46
N LEU A 129 -4.50 3.64 12.43
CA LEU A 129 -3.51 4.70 12.54
C LEU A 129 -2.55 4.36 13.68
N GLN A 130 -1.25 4.33 13.38
CA GLN A 130 -0.21 4.24 14.38
C GLN A 130 0.44 5.62 14.53
N VAL A 131 0.11 6.31 15.62
CA VAL A 131 0.71 7.61 15.97
C VAL A 131 2.03 7.36 16.68
N ASN A 132 3.11 7.95 16.18
CA ASN A 132 4.42 7.85 16.82
C ASN A 132 4.49 8.78 18.04
N PRO A 133 5.03 8.32 19.17
CA PRO A 133 5.06 9.11 20.40
C PRO A 133 6.00 10.30 20.28
N LEU A 134 5.60 11.41 20.91
CA LEU A 134 6.44 12.58 21.10
C LEU A 134 7.22 12.43 22.42
N PHE A 135 8.54 12.53 22.34
CA PHE A 135 9.40 12.49 23.52
C PHE A 135 9.71 13.91 23.98
N ILE A 136 9.24 14.27 25.18
CA ILE A 136 9.52 15.56 25.80
C ILE A 136 10.67 15.36 26.81
N SER A 137 11.77 16.06 26.61
CA SER A 137 12.90 16.09 27.54
C SER A 137 12.97 17.45 28.23
N GLY A 138 13.17 17.45 29.55
CA GLY A 138 13.36 18.66 30.31
C GLY A 138 14.17 18.38 31.58
N ARG A 139 14.57 19.45 32.26
CA ARG A 139 15.12 19.37 33.62
C ARG A 139 14.09 19.98 34.55
N TYR A 140 13.78 19.28 35.63
CA TYR A 140 12.95 19.82 36.70
C TYR A 140 13.83 20.10 37.93
N LEU A 141 13.54 21.19 38.64
CA LEU A 141 14.13 21.47 39.95
C LEU A 141 13.13 21.05 41.03
N LYS A 142 13.48 20.06 41.85
CA LYS A 142 12.69 19.71 43.04
C LYS A 142 13.06 20.65 44.18
N LEU A 143 12.26 21.70 44.39
CA LEU A 143 12.56 22.78 45.36
C LEU A 143 12.17 22.47 46.81
N ALA A 144 11.26 21.51 47.04
CA ALA A 144 10.82 21.11 48.38
C ALA A 144 11.03 19.61 48.62
N ARG A 145 11.48 19.26 49.83
CA ARG A 145 11.52 17.89 50.37
C ARG A 145 10.43 17.75 51.42
N ASN A 146 9.21 17.50 50.97
CA ASN A 146 8.21 16.80 51.77
C ASN A 146 8.22 15.33 51.38
#